data_AF-A0A7V2K829-F1
#
_entry.id   AF-A0A7V2K829-F1
#
_cell.length_a   1.000
_cell.length_b   1.000
_cell.length_c   1.000
_cell.angle_alpha   90.00
_cell.angle_beta   90.00
_cell.angle_gamma   90.00
#
_symmetry.space_group_name_H-M   'P 1'
#
loop_
_entity.id
_entity.type
_entity.pdbx_description
1 polymer ?
#
loop_
_entity_poly.entity_id
_entity_poly.type
_entity_poly.pdbx_seq_one_letter_code
_entity_poly.pdbx_strand_id
1 'polypeptide(L)'
;MLSQEELEKIREEIRSAIEELNLARETRKEMEGYLKAIEEQLKAYKEKIEAGGETYTVRKGDSLWKISKKYYGTPFKWPLIYRANKDKIKDPNRIFPGQVLRIPPPSEEEIRPPLMHLK
;
A
#
# COMPACT_ATOMS: atom_id res chain seq x y z
N MET A 1 58.37 13.99 2.41
CA MET A 1 57.94 12.62 2.78
C MET A 1 56.90 12.76 3.86
N LEU A 2 55.76 12.08 3.73
CA LEU A 2 54.78 12.01 4.82
C LEU A 2 55.40 11.29 6.02
N SER A 3 55.06 11.74 7.22
CA SER A 3 55.43 11.05 8.45
C SER A 3 54.62 9.74 8.58
N GLN A 4 55.11 8.81 9.40
CA GLN A 4 54.37 7.57 9.67
C GLN A 4 53.01 7.83 10.33
N GLU A 5 52.91 8.87 11.16
CA GLU A 5 51.68 9.27 11.84
C GLU A 5 50.64 9.83 10.85
N GLU A 6 51.09 10.63 9.88
CA GLU A 6 50.22 11.14 8.80
C GLU A 6 49.70 10.02 7.90
N LEU A 7 50.54 9.02 7.59
CA LEU A 7 50.14 7.85 6.80
C LEU A 7 49.11 6.98 7.53
N GLU A 8 49.25 6.80 8.84
CA GLU A 8 48.31 5.99 9.62
C GLU A 8 46.95 6.69 9.75
N LYS A 9 46.94 8.01 9.94
CA LYS A 9 45.71 8.80 9.96
C LYS A 9 44.92 8.70 8.64
N ILE A 10 45.61 8.82 7.52
CA ILE A 10 44.99 8.67 6.19
C ILE A 10 44.40 7.26 6.01
N ARG A 11 45.07 6.22 6.52
CA ARG A 11 44.57 4.84 6.45
C ARG A 11 43.29 4.64 7.27
N GLU A 12 43.22 5.21 8.48
CA GLU A 12 42.02 5.15 9.30
C GLU A 12 40.86 5.91 8.65
N GLU A 13 41.11 7.10 8.09
CA GLU A 13 40.10 7.87 7.37
C GLU A 13 39.55 7.07 6.17
N ILE A 14 40.42 6.43 5.39
CA ILE A 14 40.01 5.56 4.27
C ILE A 14 39.20 4.36 4.77
N ARG A 15 39.61 3.72 5.88
CA ARG A 15 38.87 2.59 6.45
C ARG A 15 37.46 3.00 6.87
N SER A 16 37.33 4.11 7.60
CA SER A 16 36.03 4.64 8.04
C SER A 16 35.13 4.95 6.83
N ALA A 17 35.68 5.61 5.81
CA ALA A 17 34.94 5.93 4.60
C ALA A 17 34.45 4.69 3.84
N ILE A 18 35.25 3.61 3.81
CA ILE A 18 34.85 2.33 3.20
C ILE A 18 33.70 1.69 3.99
N GLU A 19 33.74 1.76 5.32
CA GLU A 19 32.72 1.19 6.19
C GLU A 19 31.39 1.94 6.06
N GLU A 20 31.42 3.27 6.04
CA GLU A 20 30.25 4.11 5.75
C GLU A 20 29.65 3.80 4.38
N LEU A 21 30.50 3.64 3.35
CA LEU A 21 30.06 3.32 2.00
C LEU A 21 29.42 1.93 1.91
N ASN A 22 29.95 0.95 2.64
CA ASN A 22 29.36 -0.39 2.71
C ASN A 22 27.99 -0.35 3.39
N LEU A 23 27.86 0.37 4.51
CA LEU A 23 26.58 0.56 5.19
C LEU A 23 25.55 1.23 4.26
N ALA A 24 25.93 2.30 3.57
CA ALA A 24 25.06 2.98 2.62
C ALA A 24 24.62 2.07 1.46
N ARG A 25 25.50 1.18 0.99
CA ARG A 25 25.17 0.17 -0.03
C ARG A 25 24.17 -0.86 0.47
N GLU A 26 24.32 -1.32 1.71
CA GLU A 26 23.36 -2.24 2.34
C GLU A 26 21.99 -1.59 2.48
N THR A 27 21.92 -0.37 3.03
CA THR A 27 20.67 0.39 3.14
C THR A 27 20.03 0.63 1.76
N ARG A 28 20.83 0.96 0.73
CA ARG A 28 20.30 1.10 -0.64
C ARG A 28 19.69 -0.22 -1.12
N LYS A 29 20.37 -1.34 -0.93
CA LYS A 29 19.89 -2.66 -1.35
C LYS A 29 18.58 -3.04 -0.66
N GLU A 30 18.45 -2.73 0.63
CA GLU A 30 17.19 -2.89 1.36
C GLU A 30 16.09 -2.02 0.76
N MET A 31 16.39 -0.74 0.47
CA MET A 31 15.45 0.20 -0.13
C MET A 31 15.00 -0.23 -1.53
N GLU A 32 15.90 -0.79 -2.34
CA GLU A 32 15.58 -1.39 -3.64
C GLU A 32 14.60 -2.57 -3.49
N GLY A 33 14.78 -3.38 -2.45
CA GLY A 33 13.84 -4.45 -2.09
C GLY A 33 12.45 -3.92 -1.75
N TYR A 34 12.37 -2.87 -0.92
CA TYR A 34 11.10 -2.21 -0.60
C TYR A 34 10.45 -1.58 -1.83
N LEU A 35 11.21 -0.89 -2.68
CA LEU A 35 10.70 -0.27 -3.90
C LEU A 35 10.11 -1.32 -4.84
N LYS A 36 10.82 -2.44 -5.06
CA LYS A 36 10.32 -3.54 -5.88
C LYS A 36 9.01 -4.12 -5.34
N ALA A 37 8.90 -4.32 -4.03
CA ALA A 37 7.66 -4.79 -3.41
C ALA A 37 6.50 -3.80 -3.62
N ILE A 38 6.76 -2.49 -3.52
CA ILE A 38 5.77 -1.45 -3.81
C ILE A 38 5.36 -1.48 -5.29
N GLU A 39 6.30 -1.61 -6.22
CA GLU A 39 6.01 -1.70 -7.65
C GLU A 39 5.15 -2.92 -8.00
N GLU A 40 5.43 -4.08 -7.42
CA GLU A 40 4.62 -5.29 -7.60
C GLU A 40 3.19 -5.11 -7.06
N GLN A 41 3.05 -4.48 -5.88
CA GLN A 41 1.75 -4.14 -5.32
C GLN A 41 0.98 -3.16 -6.21
N LEU A 42 1.64 -2.11 -6.71
CA LEU A 42 1.05 -1.13 -7.62
C LEU A 42 0.58 -1.78 -8.92
N LYS A 43 1.36 -2.72 -9.47
CA LYS A 43 0.98 -3.47 -10.67
C LYS A 43 -0.28 -4.29 -10.44
N ALA A 44 -0.31 -5.14 -9.41
CA ALA A 44 -1.47 -5.97 -9.08
C ALA A 44 -2.73 -5.13 -8.84
N TYR A 45 -2.55 -3.95 -8.27
CA TYR A 45 -3.65 -3.02 -8.04
C TYR A 45 -4.19 -2.40 -9.33
N LYS A 46 -3.30 -1.95 -10.23
CA LYS A 46 -3.69 -1.42 -11.55
C LYS A 46 -4.49 -2.46 -12.34
N GLU A 47 -4.03 -3.71 -12.35
CA GLU A 47 -4.75 -4.82 -12.97
C GLU A 47 -6.16 -4.99 -12.35
N LYS A 48 -6.29 -4.83 -11.03
CA LYS A 48 -7.60 -4.86 -10.35
C LYS A 48 -8.51 -3.67 -10.70
N ILE A 49 -7.95 -2.50 -10.97
CA ILE A 49 -8.72 -1.36 -11.50
C ILE A 49 -9.22 -1.66 -12.91
N GLU A 50 -8.31 -2.11 -13.78
CA GLU A 50 -8.61 -2.40 -15.20
C GLU A 50 -9.64 -3.52 -15.36
N ALA A 51 -9.64 -4.49 -14.45
CA ALA A 51 -10.64 -5.56 -14.39
C ALA A 51 -12.08 -5.06 -14.08
N GLY A 52 -12.28 -3.78 -13.76
CA GLY A 52 -13.61 -3.15 -13.73
C GLY A 52 -14.42 -3.34 -12.44
N GLY A 53 -13.80 -3.83 -11.37
CA GLY A 53 -14.48 -4.14 -10.11
C GLY A 53 -15.25 -5.45 -10.14
N GLU A 54 -15.55 -5.98 -8.96
CA GLU A 54 -16.21 -7.28 -8.81
C GLU A 54 -17.68 -7.09 -8.43
N THR A 55 -18.48 -8.15 -8.48
CA THR A 55 -19.83 -8.16 -7.89
C THR A 55 -19.92 -9.10 -6.71
N TYR A 56 -20.71 -8.73 -5.71
CA TYR A 56 -20.96 -9.56 -4.55
C TYR A 56 -22.46 -9.73 -4.27
N THR A 57 -22.88 -10.97 -4.07
CA THR A 57 -24.23 -11.29 -3.62
C THR A 57 -24.28 -11.29 -2.10
N VAL A 58 -25.06 -10.37 -1.53
CA VAL A 58 -25.25 -10.20 -0.09
C VAL A 58 -25.79 -11.49 0.53
N ARG A 59 -25.21 -11.89 1.68
CA ARG A 59 -25.62 -13.06 2.46
C ARG A 59 -26.29 -12.63 3.76
N LYS A 60 -27.00 -13.56 4.41
CA LYS A 60 -27.62 -13.32 5.71
C LYS A 60 -26.55 -12.91 6.74
N GLY A 61 -26.78 -11.77 7.40
CA GLY A 61 -25.86 -11.22 8.42
C GLY A 61 -24.74 -10.33 7.89
N ASP A 62 -24.71 -10.07 6.57
CA ASP A 62 -23.78 -9.11 5.98
C ASP A 62 -24.16 -7.66 6.31
N SER A 63 -23.14 -6.82 6.29
CA SER A 63 -23.27 -5.36 6.30
C SER A 63 -22.22 -4.78 5.35
N LEU A 64 -22.42 -3.54 4.87
CA LEU A 64 -21.42 -2.88 4.02
C LEU A 64 -20.05 -2.81 4.70
N TRP A 65 -20.01 -2.68 6.03
CA TRP A 65 -18.80 -2.74 6.86
C TRP A 65 -18.05 -4.07 6.74
N LYS A 66 -18.77 -5.20 6.86
CA LYS A 66 -18.18 -6.55 6.74
C LYS A 66 -17.72 -6.83 5.31
N ILE A 67 -18.52 -6.44 4.32
CA ILE A 67 -18.19 -6.60 2.90
C ILE A 67 -16.94 -5.77 2.58
N SER A 68 -16.88 -4.51 3.04
CA SER A 68 -15.70 -3.66 2.88
C SER A 68 -14.45 -4.29 3.47
N LYS A 69 -14.51 -4.81 4.70
CA LYS A 69 -13.36 -5.49 5.33
C LYS A 69 -12.89 -6.68 4.50
N LYS A 70 -13.82 -7.46 3.92
CA LYS A 70 -13.49 -8.60 3.07
C LYS A 70 -12.80 -8.19 1.76
N TYR A 71 -13.30 -7.17 1.08
CA TYR A 71 -12.83 -6.80 -0.26
C TYR A 71 -11.67 -5.81 -0.28
N TYR A 72 -11.58 -4.96 0.74
CA TYR A 72 -10.58 -3.89 0.82
C TYR A 72 -9.63 -4.04 2.01
N GLY A 73 -9.75 -5.11 2.81
CA GLY A 73 -8.98 -5.32 4.04
C GLY A 73 -9.37 -4.41 5.21
N THR A 74 -10.14 -3.35 4.94
CA THR A 74 -10.59 -2.37 5.93
C THR A 74 -12.09 -2.15 5.85
N PRO A 75 -12.79 -2.06 6.99
CA PRO A 75 -14.22 -1.78 6.96
C PRO A 75 -14.56 -0.32 6.63
N PHE A 76 -13.61 0.61 6.77
CA PHE A 76 -13.85 2.05 6.59
C PHE A 76 -14.12 2.45 5.13
N LYS A 77 -13.85 1.55 4.18
CA LYS A 77 -14.12 1.73 2.74
C LYS A 77 -15.55 1.34 2.32
N TRP A 78 -16.43 1.04 3.27
CA TRP A 78 -17.85 0.77 2.99
C TRP A 78 -18.58 1.87 2.19
N PRO A 79 -18.25 3.18 2.30
CA PRO A 79 -18.90 4.22 1.51
C PRO A 79 -18.65 4.07 0.00
N LEU A 80 -17.55 3.42 -0.42
CA LEU A 80 -17.29 3.13 -1.83
C LEU A 80 -18.36 2.19 -2.41
N ILE A 81 -18.67 1.13 -1.67
CA ILE A 81 -19.70 0.16 -2.04
C ILE A 81 -21.05 0.87 -2.11
N TYR A 82 -21.37 1.70 -1.11
CA TYR A 82 -22.63 2.45 -1.12
C TYR A 82 -22.74 3.39 -2.33
N ARG A 83 -21.72 4.20 -2.58
CA ARG A 83 -21.70 5.14 -3.71
C ARG A 83 -21.87 4.44 -5.06
N ALA A 84 -21.22 3.29 -5.24
CA ALA A 84 -21.31 2.50 -6.46
C ALA A 84 -22.68 1.82 -6.66
N ASN A 85 -23.54 1.79 -5.64
CA ASN A 85 -24.83 1.08 -5.65
C ASN A 85 -26.00 1.95 -5.17
N LYS A 86 -25.94 3.29 -5.30
CA LYS A 86 -27.03 4.19 -4.89
C LYS A 86 -28.37 3.91 -5.59
N ASP A 87 -28.31 3.34 -6.79
CA ASP A 87 -29.46 2.82 -7.55
C ASP A 87 -30.12 1.59 -6.89
N LYS A 88 -29.37 0.84 -6.08
CA LYS A 88 -29.81 -0.42 -5.44
C LYS A 88 -29.98 -0.32 -3.92
N ILE A 89 -29.30 0.63 -3.28
CA ILE A 89 -29.28 0.81 -1.83
C ILE A 89 -29.84 2.18 -1.51
N LYS A 90 -31.03 2.23 -0.91
CA LYS A 90 -31.65 3.48 -0.44
C LYS A 90 -31.13 3.93 0.92
N ASP A 91 -30.83 2.97 1.79
CA ASP A 91 -30.27 3.19 3.13
C ASP A 91 -29.02 2.31 3.28
N PRO A 92 -27.83 2.88 3.51
CA PRO A 92 -26.59 2.11 3.64
C PRO A 92 -26.59 1.10 4.81
N ASN A 93 -27.46 1.30 5.80
CA ASN A 93 -27.62 0.36 6.91
C ASN A 93 -28.57 -0.80 6.59
N ARG A 94 -29.25 -0.77 5.43
CA ARG A 94 -30.24 -1.78 5.02
C ARG A 94 -29.85 -2.41 3.69
N ILE A 95 -29.13 -3.52 3.79
CA ILE A 95 -28.89 -4.45 2.68
C ILE A 95 -29.55 -5.79 2.99
N PHE A 96 -29.97 -6.51 1.96
CA PHE A 96 -30.78 -7.72 2.06
C PHE A 96 -30.10 -8.90 1.35
N PRO A 97 -30.21 -10.12 1.90
CA PRO A 97 -29.68 -11.32 1.25
C PRO A 97 -30.20 -11.46 -0.20
N GLY A 98 -29.31 -11.85 -1.10
CA GLY A 98 -29.61 -11.98 -2.54
C GLY A 98 -29.39 -10.70 -3.36
N GLN A 99 -29.20 -9.53 -2.73
CA GLN A 99 -28.84 -8.32 -3.46
C GLN A 99 -27.44 -8.45 -4.10
N VAL A 100 -27.33 -8.14 -5.38
CA VAL A 100 -26.05 -8.12 -6.11
C VAL A 100 -25.50 -6.69 -6.14
N LEU A 101 -24.42 -6.47 -5.40
CA LEU A 101 -23.73 -5.18 -5.27
C LEU A 101 -22.48 -5.13 -6.13
N ARG A 102 -22.23 -3.98 -6.75
CA ARG A 102 -20.95 -3.64 -7.39
C ARG A 102 -19.91 -3.31 -6.32
N ILE A 103 -18.74 -3.92 -6.42
CA ILE A 103 -17.59 -3.69 -5.55
C ILE A 103 -16.53 -3.00 -6.40
N PRO A 104 -16.48 -1.65 -6.41
CA PRO A 104 -15.50 -0.95 -7.22
C PRO A 104 -14.08 -1.25 -6.72
N PRO A 105 -13.05 -1.20 -7.58
CA PRO A 105 -11.69 -1.10 -7.09
C PRO A 105 -11.55 0.18 -6.24
N PRO A 106 -10.69 0.22 -5.22
CA PRO A 106 -10.45 1.48 -4.52
C PRO A 106 -9.79 2.49 -5.47
N SER A 107 -9.92 3.78 -5.21
CA SER A 107 -9.39 4.84 -6.08
C SER A 107 -7.88 5.03 -5.93
N GLU A 108 -7.22 5.64 -6.91
CA GLU A 108 -5.77 5.90 -6.91
C GLU A 108 -5.30 6.78 -5.75
N GLU A 109 -6.16 7.68 -5.29
CA GLU A 109 -5.91 8.52 -4.11
C GLU A 109 -5.93 7.72 -2.80
N GLU A 110 -6.63 6.59 -2.77
CA GLU A 110 -6.65 5.64 -1.66
C GLU A 110 -5.56 4.56 -1.78
N ILE A 111 -4.80 4.53 -2.89
CA ILE A 111 -3.59 3.70 -3.09
C ILE A 111 -2.39 4.35 -2.41
N ARG A 112 -2.28 5.69 -2.49
CA ARG A 112 -1.19 6.38 -1.80
C ARG A 112 -1.33 6.08 -0.31
N PRO A 113 -0.33 5.44 0.33
CA PRO A 113 -0.26 5.41 1.77
C PRO A 113 -0.38 6.86 2.26
N PRO A 114 -1.02 7.14 3.40
CA PRO A 114 -0.98 8.47 3.97
C PRO A 114 0.49 8.80 4.29
N LEU A 115 1.17 9.45 3.35
CA LEU A 115 2.40 10.21 3.62
C LEU A 115 2.10 11.46 4.47
N MET A 116 0.92 11.56 5.08
CA MET A 116 0.45 12.77 5.74
C MET A 116 0.99 13.01 7.15
N HIS A 117 1.78 12.12 7.78
CA HIS A 117 2.25 12.33 9.16
C HIS A 117 3.76 12.21 9.39
N LEU A 118 4.59 12.38 8.36
CA LEU A 118 5.99 12.78 8.61
C LEU A 118 6.01 14.29 8.79
N LYS A 119 5.85 14.72 10.05
CA LYS A 119 6.31 16.04 10.50
C LYS A 119 7.83 16.05 10.60
#